data_AF-A0A0J1IAV6-F1
#
_entry.id   AF-A0A0J1IAV6-F1
#
_cell.length_a   1.000
_cell.length_b   1.000
_cell.length_c   1.000
_cell.angle_alpha   90.00
_cell.angle_beta   90.00
_cell.angle_gamma   90.00
#
_symmetry.space_group_name_H-M   'P 1'
#
loop_
_entity.id
_entity.type
_entity.pdbx_description
1 polymer ?
#
loop_
_entity_poly.entity_id
_entity_poly.type
_entity_poly.pdbx_seq_one_letter_code
_entity_poly.pdbx_strand_id
1 'polypeptide(L)'
;MNCLKEFLNNELSHVSTGLLRKRFLIFSRDNFRCVYCGRNPREHDTTLEIEHIVPRAKGGSDGIANLVTACKECNAGKGDYLLNKRQKEIILNKRV
;
A
#
# COMPACT_ATOMS: atom_id res chain seq x y z
N MET A 1 27.71 20.62 -17.39
CA MET A 1 26.82 20.66 -16.20
C MET A 1 25.33 20.92 -16.56
N ASN A 2 24.89 20.64 -17.79
CA ASN A 2 23.47 20.77 -18.21
C ASN A 2 22.82 19.44 -18.66
N CYS A 3 23.62 18.44 -19.08
CA CYS A 3 23.09 17.16 -19.57
C CYS A 3 22.42 16.30 -18.47
N LEU A 4 22.95 16.31 -17.23
CA LEU A 4 22.33 15.60 -16.09
C LEU A 4 20.97 16.17 -15.67
N LYS A 5 20.78 17.50 -15.81
CA LYS A 5 19.49 18.14 -15.52
C LYS A 5 18.46 17.82 -16.60
N GLU A 6 18.86 17.77 -17.87
CA GLU A 6 17.99 17.30 -18.96
C GLU A 6 17.63 15.82 -18.83
N PHE A 7 18.56 14.96 -18.42
CA PHE A 7 18.32 13.52 -18.23
C PHE A 7 17.29 13.25 -17.11
N LEU A 8 17.40 13.95 -15.97
CA LEU A 8 16.43 13.85 -14.88
C LEU A 8 15.05 14.43 -15.23
N ASN A 9 15.01 15.49 -16.04
CA ASN A 9 13.76 16.12 -16.46
C ASN A 9 12.98 15.29 -17.50
N ASN A 10 13.67 14.44 -18.29
CA ASN A 10 13.03 13.69 -19.38
C ASN A 10 12.51 12.29 -18.96
N GLU A 11 13.06 11.68 -17.90
CA GLU A 11 12.58 10.38 -17.37
C GLU A 11 11.40 10.51 -16.38
N LEU A 12 11.27 11.66 -15.72
CA LEU A 12 10.22 11.89 -14.70
C LEU A 12 8.89 12.41 -15.28
N SER A 13 8.83 12.70 -16.58
CA SER A 13 7.64 13.22 -17.26
C SER A 13 6.56 12.14 -17.51
N HIS A 14 6.94 10.86 -17.54
CA HIS A 14 6.05 9.73 -17.81
C HIS A 14 5.71 8.87 -16.59
N VAL A 15 6.43 9.05 -15.48
CA VAL A 15 6.11 8.39 -14.22
C VAL A 15 5.07 9.22 -13.50
N SER A 16 3.85 8.71 -13.34
CA SER A 16 2.80 9.40 -12.58
C SER A 16 3.26 9.65 -11.13
N THR A 17 3.87 10.82 -10.91
CA THR A 17 4.44 11.24 -9.63
C THR A 17 3.42 11.15 -8.50
N GLY A 18 2.13 11.31 -8.81
CA GLY A 18 1.02 11.14 -7.88
C GLY A 18 0.81 9.71 -7.38
N LEU A 19 0.96 8.68 -8.23
CA LEU A 19 0.69 7.29 -7.84
C LEU A 19 1.82 6.70 -6.99
N LEU A 20 3.07 6.92 -7.40
CA LEU A 20 4.23 6.52 -6.60
C LEU A 20 4.23 7.20 -5.23
N ARG A 21 3.88 8.49 -5.19
CA ARG A 21 3.70 9.23 -3.93
C ARG A 21 2.61 8.60 -3.05
N LYS A 22 1.47 8.20 -3.62
CA LYS A 22 0.39 7.56 -2.85
C LYS A 22 0.84 6.23 -2.22
N ARG A 23 1.49 5.35 -2.98
CA ARG A 23 1.97 4.04 -2.46
C ARG A 23 2.97 4.24 -1.34
N PHE A 24 3.94 5.15 -1.53
CA PHE A 24 4.91 5.49 -0.50
C PHE A 24 4.25 6.03 0.77
N LEU A 25 3.28 6.94 0.65
CA LEU A 25 2.54 7.47 1.81
C LEU A 25 1.84 6.37 2.61
N ILE A 26 1.20 5.42 1.93
CA ILE A 26 0.50 4.30 2.60
C ILE A 26 1.51 3.36 3.27
N PHE A 27 2.58 2.98 2.57
CA PHE A 27 3.64 2.14 3.14
C PHE A 27 4.31 2.82 4.35
N SER A 28 4.59 4.11 4.26
CA SER A 28 5.18 4.88 5.36
C SER A 28 4.24 4.97 6.55
N ARG A 29 2.94 5.22 6.34
CA ARG A 29 1.92 5.24 7.41
C ARG A 29 1.81 3.90 8.14
N ASP A 30 1.99 2.79 7.43
CA ASP A 30 1.88 1.45 8.01
C ASP A 30 3.26 0.87 8.40
N ASN A 31 4.27 1.74 8.60
CA ASN A 31 5.65 1.38 8.99
C ASN A 31 6.32 0.30 8.12
N PHE A 32 6.00 0.29 6.82
CA PHE A 32 6.47 -0.71 5.86
C PHE A 32 6.23 -2.15 6.36
N ARG A 33 5.09 -2.37 7.01
CA ARG A 33 4.68 -3.67 7.57
C ARG A 33 3.26 -4.00 7.14
N CYS A 34 2.99 -5.28 6.94
CA CYS A 34 1.63 -5.76 6.72
C CYS A 34 0.76 -5.45 7.94
N VAL A 35 -0.35 -4.74 7.74
CA VAL A 35 -1.25 -4.37 8.86
C VAL A 35 -1.90 -5.59 9.51
N TYR A 36 -2.03 -6.70 8.80
CA TYR A 36 -2.63 -7.93 9.31
C TYR A 36 -1.66 -8.73 10.16
N CYS A 37 -0.48 -9.08 9.62
CA CYS A 37 0.44 -10.02 10.25
C CYS A 37 1.74 -9.40 10.78
N GLY A 38 2.05 -8.15 10.43
CA GLY A 38 3.25 -7.43 10.88
C GLY A 38 4.55 -7.77 10.12
N ARG A 39 4.51 -8.70 9.15
CA ARG A 39 5.67 -9.05 8.31
C ARG A 39 6.10 -7.87 7.44
N ASN A 40 7.40 -7.83 7.14
CA ASN A 40 8.02 -6.87 6.24
C ASN A 40 9.11 -7.55 5.39
N PRO A 41 9.48 -6.98 4.23
CA PRO A 41 10.48 -7.56 3.33
C PRO A 41 11.92 -7.59 3.87
N ARG A 42 12.25 -6.87 4.95
CA ARG A 42 13.61 -6.87 5.53
C ARG A 42 13.85 -8.09 6.41
N GLU A 43 12.82 -8.54 7.12
CA GLU A 43 12.89 -9.62 8.10
C GLU A 43 12.24 -10.93 7.59
N HIS A 44 11.46 -10.86 6.50
CA HIS A 44 10.68 -11.98 5.98
C HIS A 44 10.76 -12.02 4.45
N ASP A 45 10.76 -13.22 3.87
CA ASP A 45 10.63 -13.43 2.43
C ASP A 45 9.19 -13.15 1.99
N THR A 46 8.88 -11.86 1.78
CA THR A 46 7.55 -11.42 1.36
C THR A 46 7.62 -10.08 0.63
N THR A 47 6.61 -9.79 -0.19
CA THR A 47 6.43 -8.48 -0.84
C THR A 47 5.23 -7.75 -0.26
N LEU A 48 5.31 -6.43 -0.21
CA LEU A 48 4.21 -5.58 0.23
C LEU A 48 3.43 -5.02 -0.96
N GLU A 49 2.12 -5.01 -0.82
CA GLU A 49 1.16 -4.52 -1.80
C GLU A 49 0.20 -3.51 -1.14
N ILE A 50 -0.43 -2.70 -1.99
CA ILE A 50 -1.51 -1.82 -1.56
C ILE A 50 -2.80 -2.60 -1.70
N GLU A 51 -3.50 -2.74 -0.59
CA GLU A 51 -4.74 -3.50 -0.50
C GLU A 51 -5.91 -2.59 -0.11
N HIS A 52 -7.08 -2.87 -0.67
CA HIS A 52 -8.33 -2.24 -0.28
C HIS A 52 -9.00 -2.95 0.91
N ILE A 53 -9.28 -2.21 1.98
CA ILE A 53 -10.06 -2.67 3.14
C ILE A 53 -11.44 -3.14 2.67
N VAL A 54 -12.18 -2.25 2.01
CA VAL A 54 -13.39 -2.58 1.26
C VAL A 54 -12.96 -2.86 -0.17
N PRO A 55 -13.10 -4.08 -0.69
CA PRO A 55 -12.71 -4.42 -2.06
C PRO A 55 -13.39 -3.55 -3.11
N ARG A 56 -12.70 -3.28 -4.22
CA ARG A 56 -13.28 -2.55 -5.36
C ARG A 56 -14.55 -3.21 -5.90
N ALA A 57 -14.57 -4.55 -5.97
CA ALA A 57 -15.75 -5.33 -6.39
C ALA A 57 -16.97 -5.15 -5.46
N LYS A 58 -16.78 -4.60 -4.25
CA LYS A 58 -17.83 -4.28 -3.28
C LYS A 58 -18.02 -2.76 -3.10
N GLY A 59 -17.54 -1.95 -4.05
CA GLY A 59 -17.70 -0.49 -4.04
C GLY A 59 -16.65 0.28 -3.23
N GLY A 60 -15.54 -0.34 -2.86
CA GLY A 60 -14.46 0.34 -2.14
C GLY A 60 -13.71 1.37 -3.00
N SER A 61 -13.35 2.50 -2.39
CA SER A 61 -12.67 3.61 -3.06
C SER A 61 -11.14 3.46 -3.11
N ASP A 62 -10.48 4.19 -4.01
CA ASP A 62 -9.01 4.32 -4.10
C ASP A 62 -8.45 5.45 -3.20
N GLY A 63 -9.25 5.90 -2.22
CA GLY A 63 -8.85 6.90 -1.23
C GLY A 63 -7.97 6.28 -0.15
N ILE A 64 -6.99 7.04 0.35
CA ILE A 64 -5.99 6.57 1.34
C ILE A 64 -6.63 5.91 2.58
N ALA A 65 -7.81 6.38 2.99
CA ALA A 65 -8.56 5.83 4.12
C ALA A 65 -9.02 4.36 3.90
N ASN A 66 -9.25 3.96 2.64
CA ASN A 66 -9.63 2.59 2.28
C ASN A 66 -8.43 1.73 1.87
N LEU A 67 -7.22 2.30 1.81
CA LEU A 67 -6.01 1.60 1.39
C LEU A 67 -5.11 1.28 2.58
N VAL A 68 -4.49 0.11 2.57
CA VAL A 68 -3.54 -0.37 3.58
C VAL A 68 -2.38 -1.12 2.94
N THR A 69 -1.32 -1.29 3.71
CA THR A 69 -0.18 -2.13 3.39
C THR A 69 -0.46 -3.56 3.81
N ALA A 70 -0.37 -4.49 2.85
CA ALA A 70 -0.53 -5.91 3.12
C ALA A 70 0.61 -6.70 2.48
N CYS A 71 0.99 -7.82 3.10
CA CYS A 71 1.87 -8.77 2.42
C CYS A 71 1.07 -9.56 1.39
N LYS A 72 1.75 -10.07 0.37
CA LYS A 72 1.13 -10.82 -0.74
C LYS A 72 0.23 -11.95 -0.26
N GLU A 73 0.63 -12.68 0.79
CA GLU A 73 -0.13 -13.81 1.33
C GLU A 73 -1.41 -13.36 2.04
N CYS A 74 -1.35 -12.30 2.85
CA CYS A 74 -2.54 -11.75 3.50
C CYS A 74 -3.51 -11.15 2.48
N ASN A 75 -2.99 -10.42 1.48
CA ASN A 75 -3.79 -9.83 0.42
C ASN A 75 -4.51 -10.92 -0.38
N ALA A 76 -3.77 -11.94 -0.83
CA ALA A 76 -4.34 -13.08 -1.55
C ALA A 76 -5.36 -13.85 -0.69
N GLY A 77 -5.07 -14.05 0.59
CA GLY A 77 -5.97 -14.74 1.52
C GLY A 77 -7.27 -13.98 1.79
N LYS A 78 -7.25 -12.65 1.80
CA LYS A 78 -8.47 -11.83 1.94
C LYS A 78 -9.26 -11.75 0.64
N GLY A 79 -8.59 -11.63 -0.51
CA GLY A 79 -9.26 -11.44 -1.80
C GLY A 79 -10.30 -10.31 -1.78
N ASP A 80 -11.51 -10.60 -2.26
CA ASP A 80 -12.64 -9.67 -2.31
C ASP A 80 -13.64 -9.82 -1.13
N TYR A 81 -13.21 -10.46 -0.05
CA TYR A 81 -14.01 -10.55 1.17
C TYR A 81 -14.01 -9.22 1.95
N LEU A 82 -15.15 -8.91 2.56
CA LEU A 82 -15.27 -7.83 3.53
C LEU A 82 -14.67 -8.26 4.87
N LEU A 83 -13.92 -7.35 5.49
CA LEU A 83 -13.41 -7.58 6.82
C LEU A 83 -14.55 -7.62 7.85
N ASN A 84 -14.45 -8.56 8.79
CA ASN A 84 -15.29 -8.57 9.97
C ASN A 84 -14.88 -7.45 10.95
N LYS A 85 -15.69 -7.25 12.01
CA LYS A 85 -15.48 -6.18 12.99
C LYS A 85 -14.07 -6.24 13.63
N ARG A 86 -13.64 -7.42 14.05
CA ARG A 86 -12.33 -7.64 14.68
C ARG A 86 -11.18 -7.30 13.75
N GLN A 87 -11.26 -7.71 12.48
CA GLN A 87 -10.25 -7.40 11.48
C GLN A 87 -10.16 -5.89 11.21
N LYS A 88 -11.30 -5.19 11.16
CA LYS A 88 -11.33 -3.72 11.03
C LYS A 88 -10.67 -3.04 12.23
N GLU A 89 -10.96 -3.48 13.45
CA GLU A 89 -10.34 -2.97 14.67
C GLU A 89 -8.81 -3.17 14.67
N ILE A 90 -8.33 -4.34 14.25
CA ILE A 90 -6.89 -4.60 14.10
C ILE A 90 -6.22 -3.57 13.18
N ILE A 91 -6.84 -3.29 12.02
CA ILE A 91 -6.29 -2.29 11.09
C ILE A 91 -6.31 -0.90 11.71
N LEU A 92 -7.42 -0.49 12.32
CA LEU A 92 -7.55 0.84 12.90
C LEU A 92 -6.53 1.09 14.01
N ASN A 93 -6.24 0.08 14.83
CA ASN A 93 -5.27 0.19 15.93
C ASN A 93 -3.81 0.14 15.47
N LYS A 94 -3.53 -0.34 14.26
CA LYS A 94 -2.17 -0.51 13.72
C LYS A 94 -1.75 0.56 12.72
N ARG A 95 -2.66 1.44 12.32
CA ARG A 95 -2.35 2.66 11.55
C ARG A 95 -1.71 3.67 12.49
N VAL A 96 -0.38 3.59 12.66
CA VAL A 96 0.41 4.53 13.47
C VAL A 96 1.62 4.97 12.68
#